data_AF-A0A1F6PIA5-F1
#
_entry.id   AF-A0A1F6PIA5-F1
#
_cell.length_a   1.000
_cell.length_b   1.000
_cell.length_c   1.000
_cell.angle_alpha   90.00
_cell.angle_beta   90.00
_cell.angle_gamma   90.00
#
_symmetry.space_group_name_H-M   'P 1'
#
loop_
_entity.id
_entity.type
_entity.pdbx_description
1 polymer ?
#
loop_
_entity_poly.entity_id
_entity_poly.type
_entity_poly.pdbx_seq_one_letter_code
_entity_poly.pdbx_strand_id
1 'polypeptide(L)'
;MKLNGFLTKILPILLFPIGDLIAQTILGEFNFYRLIAIMALAVCFYQWETPMFFKFLDKYKTNWNLQKFIFLKPLFTEENKLSWSGRTFGALLFFNPIWVARHIYVISLGEKHFNFVISIHDIISSLSIGTKSFIATLPIALIGNYIVQAKLPLKHRFLGSVILTSVFAIAYALSYKFF
;
A
#
# COMPACT_ATOMS: atom_id res chain seq x y z
N MET A 1 16.25 -19.60 0.83
CA MET A 1 16.03 -19.48 2.29
C MET A 1 14.52 -19.61 2.57
N LYS A 2 14.06 -20.70 3.21
CA LYS A 2 12.64 -20.85 3.60
C LYS A 2 12.41 -20.00 4.85
N LEU A 3 11.82 -18.81 4.72
CA LEU A 3 11.33 -18.06 5.87
C LEU A 3 10.23 -18.87 6.55
N ASN A 4 10.34 -19.06 7.87
CA ASN A 4 9.30 -19.70 8.68
C ASN A 4 7.96 -18.99 8.47
N GLY A 5 6.85 -19.74 8.43
CA GLY A 5 5.51 -19.18 8.19
C GLY A 5 5.10 -18.08 9.19
N PHE A 6 5.68 -18.11 10.39
CA PHE A 6 5.57 -17.08 11.41
C PHE A 6 6.32 -15.78 11.01
N LEU A 7 7.57 -15.88 10.57
CA LEU A 7 8.38 -14.74 10.13
C LEU A 7 7.77 -14.05 8.90
N THR A 8 7.16 -14.81 7.99
CA THR A 8 6.47 -14.21 6.82
C THR A 8 5.25 -13.37 7.18
N LYS A 9 4.68 -13.55 8.38
CA LYS A 9 3.53 -12.76 8.86
C LYS A 9 3.96 -11.54 9.67
N ILE A 10 5.00 -11.68 10.49
CA ILE A 10 5.45 -10.61 11.40
C ILE A 10 6.42 -9.63 10.71
N LEU A 11 7.29 -10.11 9.84
CA LEU A 11 8.29 -9.25 9.19
C LEU A 11 7.67 -8.06 8.44
N PRO A 12 6.58 -8.22 7.66
CA PRO A 12 5.92 -7.08 7.02
C PRO A 12 5.35 -6.06 8.02
N ILE A 13 4.90 -6.51 9.20
CA ILE A 13 4.37 -5.62 10.24
C ILE A 13 5.47 -4.71 10.79
N LEU A 14 6.67 -5.27 11.00
CA LEU A 14 7.82 -4.51 11.50
C LEU A 14 8.39 -3.58 10.42
N LEU A 15 8.26 -3.92 9.15
CA LEU A 15 8.81 -3.11 8.05
C LEU A 15 8.04 -1.82 7.77
N PHE A 16 6.72 -1.79 8.03
CA PHE A 16 5.92 -0.55 7.90
C PHE A 16 6.49 0.61 8.73
N PRO A 17 6.65 0.49 10.07
CA PRO A 17 7.21 1.56 10.88
C PRO A 17 8.69 1.85 10.56
N ILE A 18 9.46 0.88 10.06
CA ILE A 18 10.86 1.12 9.67
C ILE A 18 10.96 2.08 8.48
N GLY A 19 10.12 1.92 7.46
CA GLY A 19 10.12 2.83 6.32
C GLY A 19 9.83 4.28 6.74
N ASP A 20 8.84 4.45 7.62
CA ASP A 20 8.49 5.76 8.18
C ASP A 20 9.58 6.32 9.11
N LEU A 21 10.19 5.47 9.94
CA LEU A 21 11.32 5.87 10.79
C LEU A 21 12.49 6.43 9.97
N ILE A 22 12.85 5.77 8.87
CA ILE A 22 13.90 6.25 7.95
C ILE A 22 13.49 7.59 7.34
N ALA A 23 12.23 7.71 6.90
CA ALA A 23 11.69 8.95 6.34
C ALA A 23 11.76 10.12 7.35
N GLN A 24 11.32 9.90 8.59
CA GLN A 24 11.43 10.89 9.67
C GLN A 24 12.88 11.27 9.95
N THR A 25 13.80 10.29 9.95
CA THR A 25 15.24 10.54 10.15
C THR A 25 15.83 11.39 9.02
N ILE A 26 15.42 11.16 7.77
CA ILE A 26 15.80 12.01 6.64
C ILE A 26 15.32 13.44 6.89
N LEU A 27 14.06 13.63 7.29
CA LEU A 27 13.48 14.95 7.56
C LEU A 27 14.07 15.65 8.80
N GLY A 28 14.64 14.91 9.75
CA GLY A 28 15.10 15.44 11.03
C GLY A 28 13.96 15.66 12.04
N GLU A 29 12.77 15.14 11.76
CA GLU A 29 11.54 15.35 12.52
C GLU A 29 11.05 14.03 13.13
N PHE A 30 11.81 13.48 14.07
CA PHE A 30 11.41 12.25 14.73
C PHE A 30 10.20 12.47 15.65
N ASN A 31 9.13 11.73 15.40
CA ASN A 31 7.91 11.68 16.18
C ASN A 31 7.57 10.22 16.53
N PHE A 32 7.71 9.90 17.82
CA PHE A 32 7.44 8.57 18.36
C PHE A 32 5.95 8.17 18.28
N TYR A 33 5.03 9.12 18.46
CA TYR A 33 3.59 8.85 18.41
C TYR A 33 3.14 8.48 16.99
N ARG A 34 3.70 9.13 15.97
CA ARG A 34 3.53 8.76 14.55
C ARG A 34 3.98 7.33 14.26
N LEU A 35 5.14 6.94 14.81
CA LEU A 35 5.66 5.57 14.68
C LEU A 35 4.68 4.54 15.26
N ILE A 36 4.14 4.81 16.46
CA ILE A 36 3.11 3.97 17.09
C ILE A 36 1.85 3.91 16.24
N ALA A 37 1.39 5.05 15.70
CA ALA A 37 0.18 5.11 14.89
C ALA A 37 0.28 4.21 13.65
N ILE A 38 1.41 4.26 12.93
CA ILE A 38 1.65 3.39 11.77
C ILE A 38 1.77 1.93 12.17
N MET A 39 2.46 1.63 13.27
CA MET A 39 2.57 0.26 13.76
C MET A 39 1.19 -0.31 14.11
N ALA A 40 0.35 0.46 14.81
CA ALA A 40 -1.03 0.08 15.11
C ALA A 40 -1.86 -0.15 13.84
N LEU A 41 -1.74 0.73 12.84
CA LEU A 41 -2.43 0.57 11.56
C LEU A 41 -1.98 -0.70 10.81
N ALA A 42 -0.68 -0.99 10.83
CA ALA A 42 -0.11 -2.18 10.21
C ALA A 42 -0.63 -3.47 10.84
N VAL A 43 -0.68 -3.53 12.18
CA VAL A 43 -1.18 -4.68 12.95
C VAL A 43 -2.71 -4.79 12.86
N CYS A 44 -3.45 -3.71 12.98
CA CYS A 44 -4.92 -3.82 13.05
C CYS A 44 -5.56 -4.03 11.67
N PHE A 45 -4.98 -3.46 10.61
CA PHE A 45 -5.62 -3.44 9.29
C PHE A 45 -4.75 -4.10 8.23
N TYR A 46 -3.54 -3.57 7.99
CA TYR A 46 -2.80 -3.93 6.77
C TYR A 46 -2.33 -5.39 6.71
N GLN A 47 -2.01 -6.01 7.85
CA GLN A 47 -1.65 -7.43 7.88
C GLN A 47 -2.79 -8.36 7.48
N TRP A 48 -4.03 -7.89 7.52
CA TRP A 48 -5.22 -8.67 7.16
C TRP A 48 -5.73 -8.29 5.77
N GLU A 49 -5.96 -6.99 5.55
CA GLU A 49 -6.58 -6.46 4.34
C GLU A 49 -5.75 -6.77 3.08
N THR A 50 -4.47 -6.40 3.08
CA THR A 50 -3.59 -6.51 1.90
C THR A 50 -3.41 -7.96 1.44
N PRO A 51 -3.01 -8.93 2.29
CA PRO A 51 -2.89 -10.31 1.84
C PRO A 51 -4.24 -10.96 1.51
N MET A 52 -5.33 -10.56 2.16
CA MET A 52 -6.68 -11.03 1.81
C MET A 52 -7.07 -10.55 0.41
N PHE A 53 -6.82 -9.29 0.10
CA PHE A 53 -7.09 -8.72 -1.21
C PHE A 53 -6.22 -9.37 -2.30
N PHE A 54 -4.93 -9.61 -2.04
CA PHE A 54 -4.10 -10.33 -3.01
C PHE A 54 -4.55 -11.77 -3.24
N LYS A 55 -5.03 -12.46 -2.20
CA LYS A 55 -5.67 -13.79 -2.36
C LYS A 55 -6.96 -13.71 -3.17
N PHE A 56 -7.76 -12.66 -2.96
CA PHE A 56 -8.97 -12.41 -3.74
C PHE A 56 -8.62 -12.21 -5.22
N LEU A 57 -7.66 -11.35 -5.54
CA LEU A 57 -7.20 -11.14 -6.92
C LEU A 57 -6.70 -12.42 -7.59
N ASP A 58 -5.98 -13.28 -6.84
CA ASP A 58 -5.44 -14.53 -7.37
C ASP A 58 -6.53 -15.58 -7.66
N LYS A 59 -7.61 -15.56 -6.87
CA LYS A 59 -8.75 -16.48 -7.00
C LYS A 59 -9.87 -15.92 -7.87
N TYR A 60 -9.84 -14.63 -8.20
CA TYR A 60 -10.91 -13.97 -8.93
C TYR A 60 -11.10 -14.63 -10.30
N LYS A 61 -12.33 -15.06 -10.55
CA LYS A 61 -12.78 -15.62 -11.81
C LYS A 61 -14.12 -15.00 -12.15
N THR A 62 -14.26 -14.50 -13.38
CA THR A 62 -15.52 -13.97 -13.87
C THR A 62 -16.23 -15.00 -14.77
N ASN A 63 -17.55 -15.04 -14.70
CA ASN A 63 -18.37 -15.83 -15.64
C ASN A 63 -18.75 -15.01 -16.89
N TRP A 64 -18.45 -13.71 -16.88
CA TRP A 64 -18.75 -12.79 -17.96
C TRP A 64 -17.66 -12.92 -19.02
N ASN A 65 -18.04 -12.97 -20.30
CA ASN A 65 -17.09 -13.02 -21.40
C ASN A 65 -16.53 -11.61 -21.68
N LEU A 66 -15.81 -11.05 -20.70
CA LEU A 66 -15.20 -9.71 -20.76
C LEU A 66 -14.07 -9.64 -21.80
N GLN A 67 -13.53 -10.79 -22.23
CA GLN A 67 -12.52 -10.89 -23.28
C GLN A 67 -13.04 -10.41 -24.65
N LYS A 68 -14.36 -10.34 -24.85
CA LYS A 68 -14.96 -9.73 -26.06
C LYS A 68 -14.56 -8.26 -26.23
N PHE A 69 -14.30 -7.55 -25.14
CA PHE A 69 -13.85 -6.17 -25.19
C PHE A 69 -12.33 -6.11 -25.34
N ILE A 70 -11.85 -5.57 -26.47
CA ILE A 70 -10.43 -5.50 -26.83
C ILE A 70 -9.58 -4.87 -25.70
N PHE A 71 -10.08 -3.82 -25.05
CA PHE A 71 -9.38 -3.12 -23.98
C PHE A 71 -9.31 -3.90 -22.66
N LEU A 72 -10.23 -4.84 -22.40
CA LEU A 72 -10.23 -5.68 -21.20
C LEU A 72 -9.51 -7.01 -21.41
N LYS A 73 -9.37 -7.46 -22.66
CA LYS A 73 -8.65 -8.70 -23.01
C LYS A 73 -7.31 -8.87 -22.29
N PRO A 74 -6.40 -7.88 -22.18
CA PRO A 74 -5.12 -8.09 -21.50
C PRO A 74 -5.27 -8.35 -19.99
N LEU A 75 -6.37 -7.94 -19.35
CA LEU A 75 -6.59 -8.07 -17.91
C LEU A 75 -7.03 -9.47 -17.48
N PHE A 76 -7.45 -10.31 -18.43
CA PHE A 76 -7.96 -11.64 -18.16
C PHE A 76 -7.16 -12.71 -18.91
N THR A 77 -7.08 -13.90 -18.34
CA THR A 77 -6.60 -15.11 -19.01
C THR A 77 -7.74 -15.77 -19.78
N GLU A 78 -7.43 -16.71 -20.67
CA GLU A 78 -8.43 -17.48 -21.44
C GLU A 78 -9.46 -18.17 -20.53
N GLU A 79 -9.06 -18.57 -19.32
CA GLU A 79 -9.93 -19.17 -18.29
C GLU A 79 -10.82 -18.16 -17.54
N ASN A 80 -10.89 -16.90 -17.99
CA ASN A 80 -11.58 -15.78 -17.32
C ASN A 80 -11.08 -15.49 -15.89
N LYS A 81 -9.82 -15.81 -15.59
CA LYS A 81 -9.14 -15.39 -14.35
C LYS A 81 -8.39 -14.08 -14.60
N LEU A 82 -8.04 -13.35 -13.55
CA LEU A 82 -7.18 -12.18 -13.72
C LEU A 82 -5.79 -12.59 -14.20
N SER A 83 -5.32 -11.94 -15.26
CA SER A 83 -3.93 -12.05 -15.71
C SER A 83 -2.99 -11.34 -14.73
N TRP A 84 -1.68 -11.35 -14.98
CA TRP A 84 -0.75 -10.56 -14.17
C TRP A 84 -1.07 -9.06 -14.24
N SER A 85 -1.46 -8.52 -15.39
CA SER A 85 -1.80 -7.11 -15.55
C SER A 85 -3.13 -6.79 -14.88
N GLY A 86 -4.13 -7.68 -15.00
CA GLY A 86 -5.39 -7.57 -14.27
C GLY A 86 -5.19 -7.49 -12.76
N ARG A 87 -4.30 -8.33 -12.20
CA ARG A 87 -3.93 -8.27 -10.78
C ARG A 87 -3.19 -6.98 -10.43
N THR A 88 -2.29 -6.50 -11.30
CA THR A 88 -1.58 -5.22 -11.10
C THR A 88 -2.55 -4.03 -11.04
N PHE A 89 -3.46 -3.91 -12.00
CA PHE A 89 -4.48 -2.86 -11.99
C PHE A 89 -5.45 -3.02 -10.82
N GLY A 90 -5.83 -4.26 -10.49
CA GLY A 90 -6.62 -4.55 -9.30
C GLY A 90 -5.94 -4.07 -8.01
N ALA A 91 -4.63 -4.29 -7.88
CA ALA A 91 -3.85 -3.80 -6.75
C ALA A 91 -3.76 -2.27 -6.71
N LEU A 92 -3.59 -1.61 -7.86
CA LEU A 92 -3.64 -0.14 -7.95
C LEU A 92 -5.00 0.43 -7.53
N LEU A 93 -6.10 -0.20 -7.95
CA LEU A 93 -7.45 0.19 -7.54
C LEU A 93 -7.72 -0.04 -6.05
N PHE A 94 -7.06 -1.03 -5.45
CA PHE A 94 -7.13 -1.26 -4.00
C PHE A 94 -6.39 -0.17 -3.22
N PHE A 95 -5.17 0.16 -3.63
CA PHE A 95 -4.39 1.26 -3.05
C PHE A 95 -4.80 2.63 -3.60
N ASN A 96 -6.11 2.85 -3.78
CA ASN A 96 -6.67 4.09 -4.30
C ASN A 96 -6.46 5.29 -3.33
N PRO A 97 -6.80 6.53 -3.75
CA PRO A 97 -6.65 7.72 -2.91
C PRO A 97 -7.27 7.64 -1.52
N ILE A 98 -8.39 6.91 -1.34
CA ILE A 98 -9.04 6.76 -0.03
C ILE A 98 -8.18 5.90 0.89
N TRP A 99 -7.57 4.83 0.36
CA TRP A 99 -6.65 3.98 1.13
C TRP A 99 -5.44 4.80 1.60
N VAL A 100 -4.87 5.62 0.72
CA VAL A 100 -3.73 6.50 1.03
C VAL A 100 -4.15 7.59 2.02
N ALA A 101 -5.32 8.20 1.85
CA ALA A 101 -5.85 9.21 2.76
C ALA A 101 -6.03 8.67 4.18
N ARG A 102 -6.52 7.43 4.33
CA ARG A 102 -6.60 6.76 5.63
C ARG A 102 -5.23 6.63 6.29
N HIS A 103 -4.20 6.29 5.52
CA HIS A 103 -2.82 6.21 6.01
C HIS A 103 -2.35 7.57 6.55
N ILE A 104 -2.53 8.63 5.77
CA ILE A 104 -2.14 10.01 6.14
C ILE A 104 -2.91 10.48 7.36
N TYR A 105 -4.21 10.21 7.42
CA TYR A 105 -5.04 10.60 8.55
C TYR A 105 -4.52 9.97 9.85
N VAL A 106 -4.23 8.67 9.86
CA VAL A 106 -3.69 7.99 11.05
C VAL A 106 -2.32 8.51 11.45
N ILE A 107 -1.45 8.82 10.48
CA ILE A 107 -0.16 9.49 10.74
C ILE A 107 -0.38 10.83 11.42
N SER A 108 -1.30 11.65 10.90
CA SER A 108 -1.60 12.98 11.46
C SER A 108 -2.13 12.91 12.90
N LEU A 109 -2.85 11.84 13.26
CA LEU A 109 -3.29 11.62 14.65
C LEU A 109 -2.10 11.35 15.57
N GLY A 110 -1.11 10.57 15.10
CA GLY A 110 0.14 10.37 15.83
C GLY A 110 0.91 11.69 15.98
N GLU A 111 1.00 12.49 14.94
CA GLU A 111 1.67 13.81 14.98
C GLU A 111 1.02 14.76 16.00
N LYS A 112 -0.31 14.69 16.15
CA LYS A 112 -1.08 15.43 17.16
C LYS A 112 -1.09 14.77 18.55
N HIS A 113 -0.16 13.85 18.83
CA HIS A 113 -0.04 13.14 20.10
C HIS A 113 -1.32 12.40 20.55
N PHE A 114 -2.08 11.87 19.59
CA PHE A 114 -3.38 11.23 19.84
C PHE A 114 -4.40 12.16 20.54
N ASN A 115 -4.30 13.47 20.33
CA ASN A 115 -5.39 14.37 20.68
C ASN A 115 -6.53 14.17 19.67
N PHE A 116 -7.49 13.30 20.03
CA PHE A 116 -8.53 12.75 19.14
C PHE A 116 -9.67 13.74 18.79
N VAL A 117 -9.39 15.03 18.66
CA VAL A 117 -10.40 15.97 18.14
C VAL A 117 -10.53 15.72 16.64
N ILE A 118 -11.48 14.84 16.28
CA ILE A 118 -11.79 14.50 14.89
C ILE A 118 -12.45 15.73 14.25
N SER A 119 -11.70 16.43 13.40
CA SER A 119 -12.24 17.51 12.59
C SER A 119 -12.51 17.02 11.17
N ILE A 120 -13.65 17.43 10.60
CA ILE A 120 -13.97 17.23 9.17
C ILE A 120 -12.86 17.81 8.28
N HIS A 121 -12.24 18.90 8.72
CA HIS A 121 -11.11 19.52 8.02
C HIS A 121 -9.93 18.54 7.87
N ASP A 122 -9.60 17.76 8.91
CA ASP A 122 -8.50 16.79 8.87
C ASP A 122 -8.77 15.63 7.92
N ILE A 123 -10.04 15.22 7.81
CA ILE A 123 -10.45 14.17 6.88
C ILE A 123 -10.33 14.68 5.43
N ILE A 124 -10.81 15.89 5.17
CA ILE A 124 -10.74 16.50 3.83
C ILE A 124 -9.28 16.76 3.44
N SER A 125 -8.46 17.28 4.35
CA SER A 125 -7.04 17.51 4.09
C SER A 125 -6.31 16.20 3.81
N SER A 126 -6.58 15.15 4.59
CA SER A 126 -6.02 13.81 4.37
C SER A 126 -6.43 13.22 3.02
N LEU A 127 -7.68 13.44 2.57
CA LEU A 127 -8.14 13.01 1.25
C LEU A 127 -7.43 13.76 0.13
N SER A 128 -7.25 15.08 0.28
CA SER A 128 -6.54 15.92 -0.69
C SER A 128 -5.08 15.49 -0.82
N ILE A 129 -4.37 15.34 0.30
CA ILE A 129 -2.98 14.88 0.33
C ILE A 129 -2.90 13.46 -0.23
N GLY A 130 -3.78 12.55 0.19
CA GLY A 130 -3.80 11.17 -0.30
C GLY A 130 -4.01 11.05 -1.80
N THR A 131 -4.86 11.91 -2.37
CA THR A 131 -5.07 11.98 -3.83
C THR A 131 -3.83 12.50 -4.55
N LYS A 132 -3.24 13.60 -4.07
CA LYS A 132 -2.01 14.15 -4.65
C LYS A 132 -0.87 13.14 -4.59
N SER A 133 -0.70 12.49 -3.44
CA SER A 133 0.31 11.44 -3.24
C SER A 133 0.07 10.26 -4.18
N PHE A 134 -1.15 9.75 -4.27
CA PHE A 134 -1.48 8.66 -5.19
C PHE A 134 -1.14 8.98 -6.65
N ILE A 135 -1.49 10.18 -7.12
CA ILE A 135 -1.19 10.62 -8.49
C ILE A 135 0.33 10.74 -8.69
N ALA A 136 1.03 11.39 -7.76
CA ALA A 136 2.47 11.59 -7.85
C ALA A 136 3.27 10.27 -7.84
N THR A 137 2.78 9.25 -7.14
CA THR A 137 3.43 7.93 -7.08
C THR A 137 2.96 6.96 -8.14
N LEU A 138 1.94 7.29 -8.93
CA LEU A 138 1.31 6.36 -9.87
C LEU A 138 2.29 5.62 -10.79
N PRO A 139 3.33 6.27 -11.38
CA PRO A 139 4.30 5.56 -12.22
C PRO A 139 5.08 4.49 -11.44
N ILE A 140 5.58 4.84 -10.26
CA ILE A 140 6.37 3.93 -9.42
C ILE A 140 5.44 2.84 -8.84
N ALA A 141 4.21 3.19 -8.47
CA ALA A 141 3.20 2.25 -8.00
C ALA A 141 2.80 1.24 -9.06
N LEU A 142 2.71 1.63 -10.33
CA LEU A 142 2.44 0.70 -11.43
C LEU A 142 3.58 -0.33 -11.58
N ILE A 143 4.83 0.13 -11.58
CA ILE A 143 6.01 -0.74 -11.70
C ILE A 143 6.12 -1.66 -10.47
N GLY A 144 5.99 -1.11 -9.28
CA GLY A 144 6.06 -1.86 -8.04
C GLY A 144 4.97 -2.92 -7.94
N ASN A 145 3.72 -2.55 -8.24
CA ASN A 145 2.62 -3.52 -8.26
C ASN A 145 2.79 -4.57 -9.36
N TYR A 146 3.35 -4.21 -10.53
CA TYR A 146 3.74 -5.21 -11.53
C TYR A 146 4.73 -6.23 -10.97
N ILE A 147 5.81 -5.78 -10.32
CA ILE A 147 6.79 -6.69 -9.71
C ILE A 147 6.12 -7.58 -8.66
N VAL A 148 5.32 -7.00 -7.78
CA VAL A 148 4.61 -7.73 -6.72
C VAL A 148 3.64 -8.76 -7.30
N GLN A 149 2.81 -8.40 -8.27
CA GLN A 149 1.76 -9.28 -8.77
C GLN A 149 2.27 -10.31 -9.80
N ALA A 150 3.24 -9.93 -10.64
CA ALA A 150 3.73 -10.77 -11.73
C ALA A 150 4.95 -11.62 -11.35
N LYS A 151 5.84 -11.13 -10.48
CA LYS A 151 7.13 -11.78 -10.20
C LYS A 151 7.18 -12.46 -8.83
N LEU A 152 6.41 -12.01 -7.85
CA LEU A 152 6.40 -12.61 -6.52
C LEU A 152 5.29 -13.68 -6.39
N PRO A 153 5.60 -14.85 -5.79
CA PRO A 153 4.57 -15.81 -5.43
C PRO A 153 3.67 -15.24 -4.34
N LEU A 154 2.40 -15.67 -4.29
CA LEU A 154 1.36 -15.11 -3.43
C LEU A 154 1.79 -14.94 -1.95
N LYS A 155 2.52 -15.92 -1.39
CA LYS A 155 3.03 -15.90 -0.02
C LYS A 155 4.00 -14.76 0.31
N HIS A 156 4.66 -14.18 -0.70
CA HIS A 156 5.63 -13.08 -0.52
C HIS A 156 5.09 -11.72 -1.01
N ARG A 157 3.91 -11.68 -1.63
CA ARG A 157 3.36 -10.43 -2.19
C ARG A 157 3.11 -9.38 -1.12
N PHE A 158 2.67 -9.78 0.07
CA PHE A 158 2.47 -8.85 1.17
C PHE A 158 3.79 -8.18 1.57
N LEU A 159 4.85 -8.96 1.79
CA LEU A 159 6.19 -8.45 2.07
C LEU A 159 6.68 -7.49 0.97
N GLY A 160 6.53 -7.88 -0.31
CA GLY A 160 6.89 -7.02 -1.43
C GLY A 160 6.11 -5.70 -1.46
N SER A 161 4.82 -5.73 -1.13
CA SER A 161 3.99 -4.53 -1.01
C SER A 161 4.44 -3.62 0.12
N VAL A 162 4.83 -4.16 1.28
CA VAL A 162 5.33 -3.35 2.39
C VAL A 162 6.65 -2.67 2.00
N ILE A 163 7.58 -3.41 1.39
CA ILE A 163 8.84 -2.84 0.89
C ILE A 163 8.57 -1.69 -0.08
N LEU A 164 7.62 -1.86 -1.01
CA LEU A 164 7.22 -0.80 -1.93
C LEU A 164 6.68 0.44 -1.19
N THR A 165 5.83 0.25 -0.17
CA THR A 165 5.33 1.37 0.66
C THR A 165 6.44 2.06 1.44
N SER A 166 7.41 1.32 2.00
CA SER A 166 8.58 1.89 2.65
C SER A 166 9.43 2.72 1.68
N VAL A 167 9.59 2.26 0.44
CA VAL A 167 10.27 3.02 -0.62
C VAL A 167 9.53 4.33 -0.91
N PHE A 168 8.19 4.34 -0.93
CA PHE A 168 7.44 5.59 -1.09
C PHE A 168 7.68 6.57 0.05
N ALA A 169 7.62 6.12 1.30
CA ALA A 169 7.87 6.99 2.45
C ALA A 169 9.24 7.66 2.37
N ILE A 170 10.28 6.87 2.06
CA ILE A 170 11.66 7.36 1.88
C ILE A 170 11.76 8.32 0.69
N ALA A 171 11.19 7.96 -0.46
CA ALA A 171 11.22 8.79 -1.66
C ALA A 171 10.52 10.14 -1.42
N TYR A 172 9.41 10.18 -0.69
CA TYR A 172 8.74 11.43 -0.31
C TYR A 172 9.60 12.28 0.62
N ALA A 173 10.21 11.68 1.64
CA ALA A 173 11.09 12.43 2.55
C ALA A 173 12.30 13.02 1.82
N LEU A 174 12.92 12.26 0.92
CA LEU A 174 13.99 12.76 0.07
C LEU A 174 13.50 13.89 -0.84
N SER A 175 12.36 13.69 -1.50
CA SER A 175 11.78 14.70 -2.39
C SER A 175 11.51 16.00 -1.65
N TYR A 176 10.89 15.95 -0.46
CA TYR A 176 10.55 17.13 0.33
C TYR A 176 11.78 17.83 0.91
N LYS A 177 12.85 17.09 1.24
CA LYS A 177 14.06 17.68 1.82
C LYS A 177 14.94 18.38 0.78
N PHE A 178 14.98 17.87 -0.45
CA PHE A 178 15.97 18.29 -1.45
C PHE A 178 15.38 19.13 -2.60
N PHE A 179 14.06 19.16 -2.77
CA PHE A 179 13.37 19.87 -3.86
C PHE A 179 12.17 20.64 -3.31
#